data_AF-A0A948DAB7-F1
#
_entry.id   AF-A0A948DAB7-F1
#
_cell.length_a   1.000
_cell.length_b   1.000
_cell.length_c   1.000
_cell.angle_alpha   90.00
_cell.angle_beta   90.00
_cell.angle_gamma   90.00
#
_symmetry.space_group_name_H-M   'P 1'
#
loop_
_entity.id
_entity.type
_entity.pdbx_description
1 polymer ?
#
loop_
_entity_poly.entity_id
_entity_poly.type
_entity_poly.pdbx_seq_one_letter_code
_entity_poly.pdbx_strand_id
1 'polypeptide(L)'
;MKEGSERREHKVVIRGIPVINTGDGFRTGIIAAGDVAVGVIASGKISVGVLSSGAIAIGVLASGAIVFGLLRAAGAIAVGLKARGAIAIGKDASGAIVVTPEHVGFGRENR
;
A
#
# COMPACT_ATOMS: atom_id res chain seq x y z
N MET A 1 -21.99 -13.32 -22.33
CA MET A 1 -20.62 -13.40 -22.87
C MET A 1 -19.70 -12.57 -21.96
N LYS A 2 -19.14 -13.18 -20.91
CA LYS A 2 -17.94 -12.69 -20.21
C LYS A 2 -17.17 -13.92 -19.76
N GLU A 3 -15.97 -14.01 -20.31
CA GLU A 3 -15.06 -15.15 -20.25
C GLU A 3 -14.79 -15.56 -18.79
N GLY A 4 -14.97 -16.84 -18.53
CA GLY A 4 -14.40 -17.48 -17.34
C GLY A 4 -12.89 -17.45 -17.46
N SER A 5 -12.29 -16.37 -16.96
CA SER A 5 -10.87 -16.34 -16.63
C SER A 5 -10.66 -17.40 -15.55
N GLU A 6 -10.07 -18.55 -15.91
CA GLU A 6 -9.42 -19.45 -14.97
C GLU A 6 -8.37 -18.63 -14.21
N ARG A 7 -8.76 -18.01 -13.10
CA ARG A 7 -7.82 -17.30 -12.24
C ARG A 7 -7.01 -18.34 -11.49
N ARG A 8 -5.84 -18.64 -12.04
CA ARG A 8 -4.91 -19.60 -11.46
C ARG A 8 -4.39 -19.04 -10.16
N GLU A 9 -4.80 -19.66 -9.07
CA GLU A 9 -4.17 -19.46 -7.77
C GLU A 9 -2.76 -20.05 -7.82
N HIS A 10 -1.76 -19.23 -7.51
CA HIS A 10 -0.36 -19.66 -7.43
C HIS A 10 0.10 -19.62 -5.98
N LYS A 11 0.35 -20.80 -5.41
CA LYS A 11 0.81 -20.96 -4.03
C LYS A 11 2.12 -21.74 -3.98
N VAL A 12 3.19 -21.08 -3.56
CA VAL A 12 4.50 -21.69 -3.31
C VAL A 12 4.71 -21.75 -1.80
N VAL A 13 4.88 -22.96 -1.27
CA VAL A 13 5.11 -23.20 0.16
C VAL A 13 6.48 -23.82 0.33
N ILE A 14 7.31 -23.23 1.19
CA ILE A 14 8.63 -23.77 1.56
C ILE A 14 8.62 -24.04 3.06
N ARG A 15 8.84 -25.30 3.46
CA ARG A 15 8.89 -25.72 4.87
C ARG A 15 7.65 -25.29 5.68
N GLY A 16 6.47 -25.32 5.04
CA GLY A 16 5.20 -24.92 5.64
C GLY A 16 4.91 -23.41 5.61
N ILE A 17 5.85 -22.59 5.16
CA ILE A 17 5.69 -21.13 5.06
C ILE A 17 5.23 -20.78 3.64
N PRO A 18 4.10 -20.06 3.46
CA PRO A 18 3.69 -19.56 2.16
C PRO A 18 4.66 -18.44 1.74
N VAL A 19 5.50 -18.73 0.75
CA VAL A 19 6.46 -17.76 0.21
C VAL A 19 5.79 -16.88 -0.83
N ILE A 20 5.03 -17.49 -1.76
CA ILE A 20 4.28 -16.78 -2.79
C ILE A 20 2.83 -17.26 -2.71
N ASN A 21 1.88 -16.32 -2.62
CA ASN A 21 0.46 -16.64 -2.58
C ASN A 21 -0.33 -15.59 -3.38
N THR A 22 -0.71 -15.96 -4.60
CA THR A 22 -1.42 -15.11 -5.54
C THR A 22 -2.78 -15.73 -5.88
N GLY A 23 -3.83 -14.94 -5.87
CA GLY A 23 -5.19 -15.36 -6.25
C GLY A 23 -6.23 -14.35 -5.81
N ASP A 24 -7.51 -14.63 -6.02
CA ASP A 24 -8.58 -13.76 -5.54
C ASP A 24 -8.79 -13.90 -4.02
N GLY A 25 -9.45 -12.94 -3.37
CA GLY A 25 -9.75 -13.03 -1.95
C GLY A 25 -8.56 -12.75 -1.02
N PHE A 26 -8.52 -13.44 0.13
CA PHE A 26 -7.54 -13.20 1.21
C PHE A 26 -6.28 -14.05 1.02
N ARG A 27 -5.12 -13.40 0.96
CA ARG A 27 -3.83 -14.04 0.68
C ARG A 27 -2.76 -13.58 1.67
N THR A 28 -1.99 -14.55 2.18
CA THR A 28 -0.87 -14.30 3.09
C THR A 28 0.40 -15.00 2.61
N GLY A 29 1.55 -14.38 2.86
CA GLY A 29 2.87 -14.96 2.56
C GLY A 29 3.99 -13.92 2.59
N ILE A 30 5.19 -14.30 2.16
CA ILE A 30 6.27 -13.32 1.96
C ILE A 30 5.90 -12.38 0.81
N ILE A 31 5.43 -12.95 -0.30
CA ILE A 31 4.87 -12.26 -1.46
C ILE A 31 3.41 -12.66 -1.57
N ALA A 32 2.50 -11.71 -1.41
CA ALA A 32 1.06 -11.95 -1.46
C ALA A 32 0.38 -11.02 -2.48
N ALA A 33 -0.52 -11.56 -3.29
CA ALA A 33 -1.33 -10.79 -4.22
C ALA A 33 -2.78 -11.27 -4.25
N GLY A 34 -3.73 -10.37 -3.99
CA GLY A 34 -5.16 -10.69 -4.01
C GLY A 34 -6.07 -9.52 -3.68
N ASP A 35 -7.34 -9.76 -3.36
CA ASP A 35 -8.23 -8.67 -2.93
C ASP A 35 -7.74 -8.08 -1.60
N VAL A 36 -7.35 -8.96 -0.67
CA VAL A 36 -6.72 -8.61 0.61
C VAL A 36 -5.41 -9.37 0.73
N ALA A 37 -4.28 -8.65 0.70
CA ALA A 37 -2.95 -9.24 0.71
C ALA A 37 -2.14 -8.81 1.95
N VAL A 38 -1.58 -9.77 2.69
CA VAL A 38 -0.71 -9.50 3.84
C VAL A 38 0.63 -10.20 3.67
N GLY A 39 1.73 -9.45 3.72
CA GLY A 39 3.06 -10.04 3.53
C GLY A 39 4.22 -9.06 3.66
N VAL A 40 5.42 -9.47 3.26
CA VAL A 40 6.54 -8.52 3.14
C VAL A 40 6.33 -7.65 1.90
N ILE A 41 5.93 -8.28 0.79
CA ILE A 41 5.52 -7.64 -0.45
C ILE A 41 4.05 -7.99 -0.68
N ALA A 42 3.17 -7.00 -0.63
CA ALA A 42 1.74 -7.19 -0.73
C ALA A 42 1.14 -6.31 -1.84
N SER A 43 0.33 -6.90 -2.72
CA SER A 43 -0.38 -6.17 -3.78
C SER A 43 -1.86 -6.55 -3.78
N GLY A 44 -2.77 -5.57 -3.77
CA GLY A 44 -4.19 -5.88 -3.72
C GLY A 44 -5.11 -4.68 -3.66
N LYS A 45 -6.41 -4.89 -3.45
CA LYS A 45 -7.31 -3.76 -3.13
C LYS A 45 -6.97 -3.22 -1.74
N ILE A 46 -6.78 -4.13 -0.79
CA ILE A 46 -6.25 -3.86 0.54
C ILE A 46 -4.93 -4.61 0.67
N SER A 47 -3.84 -3.91 0.94
CA SER A 47 -2.54 -4.53 1.12
C SER A 47 -1.84 -4.05 2.39
N VAL A 48 -1.20 -4.98 3.09
CA VAL A 48 -0.45 -4.73 4.32
C VAL A 48 0.91 -5.41 4.23
N GLY A 49 1.99 -4.63 4.38
CA GLY A 49 3.33 -5.20 4.34
C GLY A 49 4.48 -4.22 4.48
N VAL A 50 5.71 -4.65 4.19
CA VAL A 50 6.85 -3.72 4.12
C VAL A 50 6.76 -2.89 2.84
N LEU A 51 6.55 -3.57 1.71
CA LEU A 51 6.20 -3.00 0.42
C LEU A 51 4.73 -3.32 0.14
N SER A 52 3.90 -2.28 0.03
CA SER A 52 2.47 -2.44 -0.14
C SER A 52 1.96 -1.57 -1.28
N SER A 53 1.21 -2.18 -2.20
CA SER A 53 0.54 -1.46 -3.30
C SER A 53 -0.94 -1.83 -3.33
N GLY A 54 -1.82 -0.84 -3.38
CA GLY A 54 -3.26 -1.11 -3.44
C GLY A 54 -4.16 0.10 -3.39
N ALA A 55 -5.48 -0.09 -3.42
CA ALA A 55 -6.39 1.02 -3.18
C ALA A 55 -6.22 1.56 -1.76
N ILE A 56 -6.11 0.64 -0.79
CA ILE A 56 -5.73 0.91 0.59
C ILE A 56 -4.43 0.16 0.88
N ALA A 57 -3.38 0.90 1.21
CA ALA A 57 -2.04 0.34 1.38
C ALA A 57 -1.46 0.73 2.75
N ILE A 58 -1.00 -0.25 3.53
CA ILE A 58 -0.37 -0.04 4.83
C ILE A 58 1.02 -0.66 4.81
N GLY A 59 2.06 0.13 5.09
CA GLY A 59 3.41 -0.42 5.13
C GLY A 59 4.54 0.53 5.44
N VAL A 60 5.76 0.10 5.17
CA VAL A 60 6.96 0.95 5.31
C VAL A 60 7.10 1.84 4.08
N LEU A 61 6.99 1.24 2.90
CA LEU A 61 6.89 1.90 1.61
C LEU A 61 5.57 1.46 0.98
N ALA A 62 4.67 2.42 0.81
CA ALA A 62 3.33 2.11 0.33
C ALA A 62 2.84 3.10 -0.74
N SER A 63 2.06 2.59 -1.69
CA SER A 63 1.46 3.38 -2.75
C SER A 63 0.02 2.98 -3.03
N GLY A 64 -0.86 3.94 -3.27
CA GLY A 64 -2.28 3.66 -3.42
C GLY A 64 -3.21 4.86 -3.52
N ALA A 65 -4.50 4.66 -3.24
CA ALA A 65 -5.43 5.77 -3.09
C ALA A 65 -5.38 6.32 -1.65
N ILE A 66 -5.49 5.43 -0.66
CA ILE A 66 -5.37 5.74 0.77
C ILE A 66 -4.16 4.98 1.31
N VAL A 67 -3.19 5.70 1.86
CA VAL A 67 -1.89 5.12 2.19
C VAL A 67 -1.45 5.51 3.59
N PHE A 68 -1.08 4.49 4.37
CA PHE A 68 -0.42 4.62 5.67
C PHE A 68 0.98 4.02 5.56
N GLY A 69 1.95 4.87 5.23
CA GLY A 69 3.33 4.49 4.97
C GLY A 69 4.28 5.04 6.02
N LEU A 70 5.08 4.22 6.71
CA LEU A 70 6.00 4.72 7.73
C LEU A 70 7.08 5.65 7.13
N LEU A 71 7.85 5.17 6.14
CA LEU A 71 8.93 5.93 5.53
C LEU A 71 8.46 6.72 4.31
N ARG A 72 7.68 6.09 3.43
CA ARG A 72 7.09 6.74 2.25
C ARG A 72 5.65 6.31 2.05
N ALA A 73 4.79 7.30 1.82
CA ALA A 73 3.40 7.12 1.45
C ALA A 73 3.12 7.95 0.18
N ALA A 74 2.63 7.30 -0.87
CA ALA A 74 2.27 7.96 -2.13
C ALA A 74 0.83 7.61 -2.54
N GLY A 75 -0.09 8.58 -2.50
CA GLY A 75 -1.48 8.32 -2.88
C GLY A 75 -2.35 9.55 -2.90
N ALA A 76 -3.67 9.41 -3.09
CA ALA A 76 -4.58 10.55 -2.96
C ALA A 76 -4.59 11.10 -1.52
N ILE A 77 -4.64 10.19 -0.55
CA ILE A 77 -4.43 10.46 0.87
C ILE A 77 -3.19 9.69 1.32
N ALA A 78 -2.18 10.39 1.79
CA ALA A 78 -0.90 9.82 2.20
C ALA A 78 -0.56 10.24 3.63
N VAL A 79 -0.31 9.27 4.50
CA VAL A 79 0.13 9.49 5.88
C VAL A 79 1.47 8.81 6.08
N GLY A 80 2.50 9.55 6.51
CA GLY A 80 3.84 9.00 6.69
C GLY A 80 4.93 10.00 6.97
N LEU A 81 6.18 9.55 7.19
CA LEU A 81 7.30 10.48 7.31
C LEU A 81 7.50 11.30 6.03
N LYS A 82 7.49 10.64 4.87
CA LYS A 82 7.48 11.27 3.55
C LYS A 82 6.16 11.00 2.85
N ALA A 83 5.24 11.95 2.92
CA ALA A 83 3.90 11.82 2.36
C ALA A 83 3.77 12.65 1.07
N ARG A 84 3.29 12.02 -0.01
CA ARG A 84 3.03 12.69 -1.29
C ARG A 84 1.61 12.35 -1.75
N GLY A 85 0.75 13.34 -1.89
CA GLY A 85 -0.64 13.12 -2.26
C GLY A 85 -1.47 14.37 -2.44
N ALA A 86 -2.78 14.23 -2.70
CA ALA A 86 -3.68 15.38 -2.65
C ALA A 86 -3.80 15.89 -1.21
N ILE A 87 -3.94 14.98 -0.26
CA ILE A 87 -3.84 15.21 1.19
C ILE A 87 -2.60 14.47 1.69
N ALA A 88 -1.62 15.20 2.20
CA ALA A 88 -0.37 14.64 2.71
C ALA A 88 -0.18 15.00 4.19
N ILE A 89 -0.03 13.97 5.04
CA ILE A 89 0.15 14.10 6.49
C ILE A 89 1.50 13.51 6.86
N GLY A 90 2.41 14.32 7.39
CA GLY A 90 3.77 13.87 7.63
C GLY A 90 4.77 14.94 8.01
N LYS A 91 6.01 14.53 8.28
CA LYS A 91 7.12 15.48 8.52
C LYS A 91 7.60 16.13 7.22
N ASP A 92 7.66 15.37 6.14
CA ASP A 92 7.99 15.83 4.78
C ASP A 92 6.78 15.51 3.89
N ALA A 93 5.84 16.44 3.84
CA ALA A 93 4.54 16.27 3.19
C ALA A 93 4.37 17.25 2.02
N SER A 94 3.91 16.75 0.86
CA SER A 94 3.65 17.59 -0.31
C SER A 94 2.34 17.18 -0.96
N GLY A 95 1.45 18.15 -1.10
CA GLY A 95 0.13 17.96 -1.67
C GLY A 95 -0.64 19.24 -1.86
N ALA A 96 -1.92 19.11 -2.20
CA ALA A 96 -2.84 20.25 -2.21
C ALA A 96 -3.16 20.69 -0.79
N ILE A 97 -3.31 19.73 0.13
CA ILE A 97 -3.47 19.95 1.58
C ILE A 97 -2.31 19.24 2.26
N VAL A 98 -1.59 19.97 3.09
CA VAL A 98 -0.43 19.48 3.85
C VAL A 98 -0.67 19.68 5.34
N VAL A 99 -0.47 18.61 6.10
CA VAL A 99 -0.56 18.59 7.57
C VAL A 99 0.78 18.11 8.11
N THR A 100 1.57 19.04 8.62
CA THR A 100 2.81 18.78 9.34
C THR A 100 2.59 19.01 10.85
N PRO A 101 3.44 18.46 11.74
CA PRO A 101 3.35 18.73 13.18
C PRO A 101 3.41 20.23 13.53
N GLU A 102 4.06 21.03 12.69
CA GLU A 102 4.26 22.47 12.86
C GLU A 102 3.27 23.36 12.11
N HIS A 103 2.62 22.87 11.04
CA HIS A 103 1.80 23.69 10.17
C HIS A 103 0.69 22.90 9.45
N VAL A 104 -0.44 23.57 9.20
CA VAL A 104 -1.50 23.07 8.34
C VAL A 104 -1.75 24.11 7.26
N GLY A 105 -1.56 23.73 6.00
CA GLY A 105 -1.59 24.66 4.88
C GLY A 105 -1.93 24.02 3.55
N PHE A 106 -2.01 24.86 2.52
CA PHE A 106 -2.25 24.44 1.14
C PHE A 106 -0.95 24.43 0.33
N GLY A 107 -0.72 23.38 -0.45
CA GLY A 107 0.43 23.30 -1.35
C GLY A 107 1.72 22.74 -0.72
N ARG A 108 2.80 22.71 -1.50
CA ARG A 108 4.08 22.08 -1.12
C ARG A 108 4.69 22.71 0.14
N GLU A 109 4.79 21.95 1.23
CA GLU A 109 5.80 22.20 2.25
C GLU A 109 7.01 21.29 1.98
N ASN A 110 8.01 21.85 1.32
CA ASN A 110 9.33 21.26 1.17
C ASN A 110 10.27 22.18 1.97
N ARG A 111 10.60 21.82 3.21
CA ARG A 111 11.76 22.38 3.92
C ARG A 111 12.98 21.50 3.72
#